data_AF-D1W7D0-F1
#
_entry.id   AF-D1W7D0-F1
#
_cell.length_a   1.000
_cell.length_b   1.000
_cell.length_c   1.000
_cell.angle_alpha   90.00
_cell.angle_beta   90.00
_cell.angle_gamma   90.00
#
_symmetry.space_group_name_H-M   'P 1'
#
loop_
_entity.id
_entity.type
_entity.pdbx_description
1 polymer ?
#
loop_
_entity_poly.entity_id
_entity_poly.type
_entity_poly.pdbx_seq_one_letter_code
_entity_poly.pdbx_strand_id
1 'polypeptide(L)'
;MTMNRMKTYLYCCLSVMLFGLSACENELELDTKTASKQLSVNGFINADSTINRLLVSFTGIDRPTIVTDATIKISVNGSLRETVHELPAGSEQYIIHGRFNPGDHVRIEVSTPDNNYQATIEETVPQPIDKIERISTEFVKDVSYVDEYEMARVDDLQKINLSFQDNGQRADYYRLTLAGYQTIMNTQFNYTLRRKEPTYRYFVSDMGSSYIATGDPIIMEGRVCTPSTDMGFASPNNVVNQMGVFNDLLFNGQECSISVYSKLYLFNRMSDPDMKTSLDLVATISSYTSAAYYYLKAMNLKKSTYYSDYNDLTGPIKMPSNVKGGTGLVGFYTSKSIPVHVYGTDRYPHLYE
;
A
#
# COMPACT_ATOMS: atom_id res chain seq x y z
N MET A 1 -2.04 -62.40 30.39
CA MET A 1 -1.41 -61.09 30.70
C MET A 1 -1.69 -59.99 29.66
N THR A 2 -2.15 -60.31 28.46
CA THR A 2 -2.42 -59.36 27.35
C THR A 2 -3.74 -58.58 27.48
N MET A 3 -4.78 -59.18 28.09
CA MET A 3 -6.11 -58.57 28.16
C MET A 3 -6.21 -57.38 29.16
N ASN A 4 -5.38 -57.36 30.21
CA ASN A 4 -5.33 -56.22 31.15
C ASN A 4 -4.61 -55.00 30.55
N ARG A 5 -3.57 -55.21 29.73
CA ARG A 5 -2.88 -54.11 29.04
C ARG A 5 -3.80 -53.36 28.08
N MET A 6 -4.64 -54.07 27.32
CA MET A 6 -5.58 -53.46 26.38
C MET A 6 -6.64 -52.60 27.07
N LYS A 7 -7.11 -53.02 28.25
CA LYS A 7 -8.01 -52.21 29.09
C LYS A 7 -7.30 -50.97 29.64
N THR A 8 -6.05 -51.09 30.09
CA THR A 8 -5.26 -49.93 30.55
C THR A 8 -5.04 -48.90 29.45
N TYR A 9 -4.73 -49.32 28.21
CA TYR A 9 -4.62 -48.40 27.07
C TYR A 9 -5.96 -47.73 26.74
N LEU A 10 -7.07 -48.48 26.81
CA LEU A 10 -8.40 -47.92 26.59
C LEU A 10 -8.76 -46.88 27.67
N TYR A 11 -8.45 -47.14 28.94
CA TYR A 11 -8.67 -46.18 30.03
C TYR A 11 -7.77 -44.94 29.91
N CYS A 12 -6.51 -45.10 29.48
CA CYS A 12 -5.62 -43.96 29.20
C CYS A 12 -6.12 -43.11 28.03
N CYS A 13 -6.56 -43.73 26.93
CA CYS A 13 -7.15 -43.00 25.79
C CYS A 13 -8.44 -42.29 26.18
N LEU A 14 -9.29 -42.93 26.99
CA LEU A 14 -10.53 -42.33 27.48
C LEU A 14 -10.25 -41.15 28.43
N SER A 15 -9.22 -41.25 29.30
CA SER A 15 -8.82 -40.12 30.15
C SER A 15 -8.27 -38.96 29.34
N VAL A 16 -7.46 -39.22 28.31
CA VAL A 16 -6.91 -38.16 27.44
C VAL A 16 -8.03 -37.48 26.64
N MET A 17 -9.04 -38.21 26.18
CA MET A 17 -10.22 -37.61 25.54
C MET A 17 -11.07 -36.79 26.51
N LEU A 18 -11.30 -37.26 27.75
CA LEU A 18 -12.08 -36.52 28.73
C LEU A 18 -11.39 -35.23 29.20
N PHE A 19 -10.05 -35.21 29.31
CA PHE A 19 -9.30 -33.99 29.63
C PHE A 19 -9.10 -33.06 28.43
N GLY A 20 -9.20 -33.58 27.19
CA GLY A 20 -9.12 -32.77 25.96
C GLY A 20 -10.39 -31.94 25.67
N LEU A 21 -11.53 -32.31 26.24
CA LEU A 21 -12.81 -31.58 26.07
C LEU A 21 -13.02 -30.47 27.10
N SER A 22 -12.13 -30.35 28.09
CA SER A 22 -12.08 -29.24 29.05
C SER A 22 -10.94 -28.29 28.71
N ALA A 23 -10.78 -27.95 27.43
CA ALA A 23 -10.10 -26.71 27.08
C ALA A 23 -11.02 -25.59 27.59
N CYS A 24 -10.67 -24.96 28.71
CA CYS A 24 -11.31 -23.72 29.13
C CYS A 24 -11.08 -22.70 28.01
N GLU A 25 -12.08 -22.52 27.15
CA GLU A 25 -12.19 -21.31 26.34
C GLU A 25 -12.41 -20.17 27.33
N ASN A 26 -11.33 -19.48 27.67
CA ASN A 26 -11.44 -18.17 28.29
C ASN A 26 -11.85 -17.23 27.16
N GLU A 27 -13.16 -17.10 26.92
CA GLU A 27 -13.68 -15.95 26.20
C GLU A 27 -13.33 -14.72 27.03
N LEU A 28 -12.27 -14.01 26.61
CA LEU A 28 -11.98 -12.68 27.10
C LEU A 28 -13.14 -11.81 26.63
N GLU A 29 -14.11 -11.56 27.51
CA GLU A 29 -15.07 -10.48 27.31
C GLU A 29 -14.27 -9.20 27.03
N LEU A 30 -14.43 -8.66 25.82
CA LEU A 30 -13.93 -7.34 25.49
C LEU A 30 -14.64 -6.35 26.42
N ASP A 31 -13.96 -5.95 27.49
CA ASP A 31 -14.47 -4.94 28.42
C ASP A 31 -14.50 -3.58 27.72
N THR A 32 -15.60 -3.34 27.03
CA THR A 32 -15.88 -2.09 26.30
C THR A 32 -16.10 -0.91 27.25
N LYS A 33 -16.28 -1.13 28.56
CA LYS A 33 -16.42 -0.06 29.55
C LYS A 33 -15.10 0.61 29.90
N THR A 34 -13.96 -0.05 29.63
CA THR A 34 -12.61 0.46 29.91
C THR A 34 -11.85 0.94 28.66
N ALA A 35 -12.42 0.82 27.46
CA ALA A 35 -11.83 1.41 26.25
C ALA A 35 -11.89 2.94 26.34
N SER A 36 -10.81 3.57 26.81
CA SER A 36 -10.72 5.01 26.91
C SER A 36 -10.86 5.63 25.52
N LYS A 37 -11.82 6.53 25.35
CA LYS A 37 -11.94 7.41 24.18
C LYS A 37 -10.59 8.11 23.95
N GLN A 38 -9.99 7.94 22.78
CA GLN A 38 -8.70 8.52 22.42
C GLN A 38 -8.85 9.44 21.22
N LEU A 39 -8.07 10.52 21.19
CA LEU A 39 -7.94 11.35 20.01
C LEU A 39 -7.08 10.60 18.98
N SER A 40 -7.61 10.46 17.77
CA SER A 40 -7.01 9.75 16.65
C SER A 40 -6.69 10.73 15.53
N VAL A 41 -5.45 10.74 15.07
CA VAL A 41 -4.98 11.62 13.99
C VAL A 41 -4.39 10.74 12.90
N ASN A 42 -4.93 10.82 11.67
CA ASN A 42 -4.52 9.96 10.57
C ASN A 42 -4.28 10.74 9.28
N GLY A 43 -3.23 10.41 8.53
CA GLY A 43 -2.97 10.95 7.20
C GLY A 43 -1.67 10.44 6.58
N PHE A 44 -1.63 10.45 5.24
CA PHE A 44 -0.40 10.28 4.47
C PHE A 44 -0.15 11.58 3.71
N ILE A 45 0.86 12.33 4.13
CA ILE A 45 1.21 13.64 3.61
C ILE A 45 2.19 13.46 2.45
N ASN A 46 1.75 13.85 1.25
CA ASN A 46 2.62 14.01 0.10
C ASN A 46 3.36 15.34 0.24
N ALA A 47 4.67 15.27 0.45
CA ALA A 47 5.51 16.45 0.60
C ALA A 47 5.53 17.33 -0.66
N ASP A 48 5.33 16.74 -1.85
CA ASP A 48 5.30 17.43 -3.13
C ASP A 48 3.94 18.10 -3.42
N SER A 49 2.89 17.73 -2.67
CA SER A 49 1.55 18.30 -2.82
C SER A 49 1.42 19.65 -2.12
N THR A 50 0.66 20.56 -2.73
CA THR A 50 0.28 21.84 -2.12
C THR A 50 -0.93 21.71 -1.19
N ILE A 51 -1.63 20.57 -1.24
CA ILE A 51 -2.84 20.28 -0.46
C ILE A 51 -2.71 18.85 0.09
N ASN A 52 -2.73 18.73 1.40
CA ASN A 52 -2.72 17.45 2.11
C ASN A 52 -3.93 17.37 3.05
N ARG A 53 -4.28 16.16 3.48
CA ARG A 53 -5.50 15.91 4.27
C ARG A 53 -5.19 15.14 5.55
N LEU A 54 -5.82 15.57 6.63
CA LEU A 54 -5.73 14.92 7.94
C LEU A 54 -7.14 14.57 8.45
N LEU A 55 -7.32 13.33 8.86
CA LEU A 55 -8.50 12.88 9.57
C LEU A 55 -8.25 13.01 11.07
N VAL A 56 -9.07 13.81 11.74
CA VAL A 56 -9.07 13.95 13.20
C VAL A 56 -10.39 13.40 13.74
N SER A 57 -10.31 12.40 14.60
CA SER A 57 -11.49 11.72 15.13
C SER A 57 -11.24 11.20 16.54
N PHE A 58 -12.30 10.88 17.26
CA PHE A 58 -12.20 10.04 18.45
C PHE A 58 -12.34 8.58 18.07
N THR A 59 -11.57 7.71 18.73
CA THR A 59 -11.77 6.28 18.66
C THR A 59 -13.18 5.92 19.14
N GLY A 60 -13.76 4.90 18.50
CA GLY A 60 -15.05 4.35 18.86
C GLY A 60 -15.05 2.84 18.56
N ILE A 61 -15.95 2.12 19.23
CA ILE A 61 -16.06 0.66 19.10
C ILE A 61 -16.56 0.28 17.71
N ASP A 62 -17.62 0.93 17.24
CA ASP A 62 -18.21 0.64 15.92
C ASP A 62 -17.61 1.51 14.81
N ARG A 63 -17.45 2.81 15.09
CA ARG A 63 -16.91 3.78 14.14
C ARG A 63 -16.23 4.95 14.85
N PRO A 64 -15.24 5.57 14.21
CA PRO A 64 -14.67 6.82 14.70
C PRO A 64 -15.71 7.94 14.69
N THR A 65 -15.58 8.89 15.62
CA THR A 65 -16.40 10.12 15.64
C THR A 65 -15.54 11.29 15.21
N ILE A 66 -15.88 11.96 14.10
CA ILE A 66 -15.11 13.11 13.60
C ILE A 66 -15.08 14.25 14.62
N VAL A 67 -13.90 14.82 14.86
CA VAL A 67 -13.76 16.06 15.63
C VAL A 67 -13.84 17.21 14.64
N THR A 68 -14.89 18.03 14.74
CA THR A 68 -15.20 19.07 13.74
C THR A 68 -14.62 20.44 14.09
N ASP A 69 -14.16 20.62 15.33
CA ASP A 69 -13.69 21.87 15.92
C ASP A 69 -12.26 21.76 16.49
N ALA A 70 -11.47 20.80 16.01
CA ALA A 70 -10.07 20.66 16.40
C ALA A 70 -9.22 21.86 15.95
N THR A 71 -8.24 22.22 16.76
CA THR A 71 -7.16 23.14 16.36
C THR A 71 -5.94 22.31 15.98
N ILE A 72 -5.42 22.52 14.76
CA ILE A 72 -4.24 21.84 14.22
C ILE A 72 -3.15 22.90 13.99
N LYS A 73 -2.04 22.81 14.71
CA LYS A 73 -0.86 23.66 14.52
C LYS A 73 0.22 22.85 13.82
N ILE A 74 0.81 23.43 12.77
CA ILE A 74 1.87 22.81 12.00
C ILE A 74 3.10 23.68 12.09
N SER A 75 4.16 23.13 12.68
CA SER A 75 5.45 23.77 12.77
C SER A 75 6.45 23.03 11.90
N VAL A 76 7.30 23.77 11.19
CA VAL A 76 8.38 23.22 10.35
C VAL A 76 9.69 23.80 10.84
N ASN A 77 10.66 22.93 11.14
CA ASN A 77 11.98 23.29 11.66
C ASN A 77 11.89 24.23 12.88
N GLY A 78 10.94 23.95 13.78
CA GLY A 78 10.70 24.70 15.01
C GLY A 78 9.88 25.99 14.86
N SER A 79 9.55 26.41 13.63
CA SER A 79 8.75 27.62 13.39
C SER A 79 7.31 27.27 13.05
N LEU A 80 6.34 27.90 13.72
CA LEU A 80 4.92 27.76 13.38
C LEU A 80 4.69 28.26 11.95
N ARG A 81 4.18 27.38 11.09
CA ARG A 81 3.91 27.67 9.68
C ARG A 81 2.43 27.93 9.44
N GLU A 82 1.56 27.13 10.06
CA GLU A 82 0.14 27.10 9.75
C GLU A 82 -0.67 26.74 11.00
N THR A 83 -1.87 27.30 11.13
CA THR A 83 -2.87 26.87 12.10
C THR A 83 -4.20 26.70 11.40
N VAL A 84 -4.79 25.51 11.52
CA VAL A 84 -6.06 25.13 10.91
C VAL A 84 -7.09 24.95 12.03
N HIS A 85 -8.25 25.59 11.89
CA HIS A 85 -9.37 25.48 12.84
C HIS A 85 -10.65 24.95 12.19
N GLU A 86 -10.77 25.11 10.87
CA GLU A 86 -12.01 24.84 10.16
C GLU A 86 -11.93 23.52 9.40
N LEU A 87 -12.91 22.65 9.66
CA LEU A 87 -13.18 21.50 8.82
C LEU A 87 -14.00 21.97 7.60
N PRO A 88 -13.57 21.69 6.35
CA PRO A 88 -14.33 22.08 5.17
C PRO A 88 -15.76 21.54 5.20
N ALA A 89 -16.73 22.34 4.75
CA ALA A 89 -18.14 21.96 4.77
C ALA A 89 -18.38 20.64 3.99
N GLY A 90 -18.99 19.66 4.65
CA GLY A 90 -19.25 18.33 4.08
C GLY A 90 -18.02 17.42 3.96
N SER A 91 -16.88 17.80 4.54
CA SER A 91 -15.67 16.97 4.62
C SER A 91 -15.57 16.27 5.98
N GLU A 92 -14.89 15.13 6.01
CA GLU A 92 -14.42 14.47 7.25
C GLU A 92 -12.94 14.74 7.53
N GLN A 93 -12.26 15.45 6.62
CA GLN A 93 -10.82 15.68 6.67
C GLN A 93 -10.49 17.17 6.64
N TYR A 94 -9.59 17.56 7.54
CA TYR A 94 -8.95 18.87 7.55
C TYR A 94 -7.97 18.98 6.37
N ILE A 95 -7.88 20.18 5.81
CA ILE A 95 -6.91 20.49 4.76
C ILE A 95 -5.72 21.19 5.40
N ILE A 96 -4.52 20.71 5.06
CA ILE A 96 -3.26 21.37 5.41
C ILE A 96 -2.59 21.84 4.13
N HIS A 97 -2.02 23.03 4.15
CA HIS A 97 -1.55 23.71 2.94
C HIS A 97 -0.02 23.74 2.83
N GLY A 98 0.43 23.80 1.58
CA GLY A 98 1.83 23.99 1.25
C GLY A 98 2.63 22.69 1.14
N ARG A 99 3.75 22.80 0.43
CA ARG A 99 4.73 21.73 0.27
C ARG A 99 5.62 21.62 1.49
N PHE A 100 6.23 20.46 1.64
CA PHE A 100 7.28 20.20 2.61
C PHE A 100 8.55 19.82 1.87
N ASN A 101 9.70 20.32 2.31
CA ASN A 101 10.96 20.00 1.68
C ASN A 101 11.54 18.72 2.28
N PRO A 102 12.23 17.87 1.49
CA PRO A 102 13.00 16.76 2.03
C PRO A 102 13.93 17.20 3.17
N GLY A 103 13.87 16.49 4.31
CA GLY A 103 14.62 16.83 5.52
C GLY A 103 13.95 17.83 6.46
N ASP A 104 12.81 18.42 6.10
CA ASP A 104 12.03 19.23 7.04
C ASP A 104 11.61 18.40 8.25
N HIS A 105 11.84 18.94 9.45
CA HIS A 105 11.29 18.41 10.69
C HIS A 105 9.92 19.02 10.94
N VAL A 106 8.88 18.22 10.78
CA VAL A 106 7.49 18.67 10.87
C VAL A 106 6.90 18.20 12.19
N ARG A 107 6.36 19.15 12.96
CA ARG A 107 5.59 18.89 14.18
C ARG A 107 4.13 19.30 13.95
N ILE A 108 3.22 18.37 14.19
CA ILE A 108 1.77 18.60 14.10
C ILE A 108 1.20 18.45 15.50
N GLU A 109 0.54 19.49 16.00
CA GLU A 109 -0.14 19.50 17.30
C GLU A 109 -1.63 19.64 17.06
N VAL A 110 -2.41 18.71 17.60
CA VAL A 110 -3.87 18.69 17.46
C VAL A 110 -4.47 18.77 18.85
N SER A 111 -5.41 19.68 19.06
CA SER A 111 -6.14 19.80 20.34
C SER A 111 -7.62 20.05 20.14
N THR A 112 -8.43 19.55 21.08
CA THR A 112 -9.84 19.92 21.21
C THR A 112 -9.97 21.33 21.81
N PRO A 113 -11.08 22.06 21.60
CA PRO A 113 -11.25 23.42 22.14
C PRO A 113 -11.13 23.51 23.66
N ASP A 114 -11.56 22.46 24.37
CA ASP A 114 -11.47 22.35 25.83
C ASP A 114 -10.06 21.95 26.31
N ASN A 115 -9.12 21.65 25.40
CA ASN A 115 -7.78 21.11 25.64
C ASN A 115 -7.73 19.81 26.45
N ASN A 116 -8.86 19.11 26.61
CA ASN A 116 -8.91 17.83 27.32
C ASN A 116 -8.22 16.70 26.53
N TYR A 117 -8.16 16.83 25.20
CA TYR A 117 -7.46 15.90 24.34
C TYR A 117 -6.43 16.64 23.49
N GLN A 118 -5.19 16.14 23.53
CA GLN A 118 -4.07 16.71 22.80
C GLN A 118 -3.24 15.59 22.19
N ALA A 119 -2.87 15.77 20.94
CA ALA A 119 -2.05 14.85 20.20
C ALA A 119 -0.87 15.60 19.56
N THR A 120 0.29 14.94 19.52
CA THR A 120 1.48 15.48 18.86
C THR A 120 2.09 14.41 17.96
N ILE A 121 2.45 14.82 16.76
CA ILE A 121 3.20 14.03 15.79
C ILE A 121 4.47 14.79 15.43
N GLU A 122 5.58 14.09 15.34
CA GLU A 122 6.86 14.63 14.86
C GLU A 122 7.43 13.66 13.84
N GLU A 123 7.67 14.16 12.63
CA GLU A 123 8.23 13.38 11.52
C GLU A 123 9.29 14.19 10.78
N THR A 124 10.18 13.48 10.09
CA THR A 124 11.15 14.11 9.17
C THR A 124 10.80 13.71 7.75
N VAL A 125 10.63 14.70 6.87
CA VAL A 125 10.26 14.43 5.48
C VAL A 125 11.36 13.58 4.82
N PRO A 126 11.00 12.43 4.21
CA PRO A 126 11.99 11.51 3.64
C PRO A 126 12.66 12.12 2.42
N GLN A 127 13.94 11.77 2.22
CA GLN A 127 14.66 12.13 1.00
C GLN A 127 14.13 11.26 -0.15
N PRO A 128 13.74 11.85 -1.30
CA PRO A 128 13.38 11.05 -2.46
C PRO A 128 14.64 10.38 -3.03
N ILE A 129 14.44 9.32 -3.82
CA ILE A 129 15.48 8.88 -4.76
C ILE A 129 15.79 10.03 -5.73
N ASP A 130 17.01 10.07 -6.26
CA ASP A 130 17.39 11.12 -7.23
C ASP A 130 16.58 10.99 -8.52
N LYS A 131 16.57 9.78 -9.09
CA LYS A 131 15.83 9.40 -10.29
C LYS A 131 15.69 7.88 -10.40
N ILE A 132 14.76 7.47 -11.24
CA ILE A 132 14.71 6.10 -11.74
C ILE A 132 15.68 6.01 -12.92
N GLU A 133 16.70 5.16 -12.81
CA GLU A 133 17.81 5.06 -13.76
C GLU A 133 17.41 4.34 -15.05
N ARG A 134 16.68 3.24 -14.90
CA ARG A 134 16.21 2.43 -16.03
C ARG A 134 14.81 1.93 -15.75
N ILE A 135 14.01 1.85 -16.81
CA ILE A 135 12.72 1.17 -16.83
C ILE A 135 12.55 0.47 -18.17
N SER A 136 12.04 -0.75 -18.15
CA SER A 136 11.70 -1.51 -19.34
C SER A 136 10.48 -2.38 -19.09
N THR A 137 9.74 -2.67 -20.14
CA THR A 137 8.57 -3.54 -20.11
C THR A 137 8.72 -4.67 -21.12
N GLU A 138 8.33 -5.88 -20.73
CA GLU A 138 8.37 -7.07 -21.58
C GLU A 138 7.07 -7.87 -21.41
N PHE A 139 6.44 -8.24 -22.50
CA PHE A 139 5.27 -9.11 -22.45
C PHE A 139 5.70 -10.56 -22.31
N VAL A 140 5.25 -11.20 -21.22
CA VAL A 140 5.60 -12.57 -20.88
C VAL A 140 4.33 -13.41 -20.80
N LYS A 141 4.33 -14.55 -21.51
CA LYS A 141 3.20 -15.47 -21.52
C LYS A 141 3.27 -16.48 -20.38
N ASP A 142 2.11 -17.00 -20.00
CA ASP A 142 1.97 -18.14 -19.08
C ASP A 142 2.74 -17.95 -17.75
N VAL A 143 2.75 -16.73 -17.21
CA VAL A 143 3.43 -16.42 -15.94
C VAL A 143 2.63 -16.99 -14.79
N SER A 144 3.26 -17.89 -14.02
CA SER A 144 2.70 -18.42 -12.77
C SER A 144 2.92 -17.44 -11.62
N TYR A 145 1.87 -17.12 -10.85
CA TYR A 145 1.97 -16.18 -9.73
C TYR A 145 0.90 -16.46 -8.65
N VAL A 146 1.00 -15.75 -7.54
CA VAL A 146 -0.03 -15.70 -6.48
C VAL A 146 -0.74 -14.35 -6.56
N ASP A 147 -2.06 -14.36 -6.74
CA ASP A 147 -2.86 -13.15 -6.86
C ASP A 147 -3.20 -12.50 -5.51
N GLU A 148 -3.95 -11.40 -5.53
CA GLU A 148 -4.40 -10.68 -4.35
C GLU A 148 -5.33 -11.48 -3.43
N TYR A 149 -5.86 -12.61 -3.91
CA TYR A 149 -6.65 -13.55 -3.12
C TYR A 149 -5.80 -14.71 -2.61
N GLU A 150 -4.47 -14.61 -2.74
CA GLU A 150 -3.49 -15.60 -2.30
C GLU A 150 -3.67 -16.96 -2.99
N MET A 151 -4.21 -16.93 -4.21
CA MET A 151 -4.42 -18.12 -5.02
C MET A 151 -3.40 -18.21 -6.15
N ALA A 152 -2.98 -19.44 -6.46
CA ALA A 152 -2.16 -19.68 -7.64
C ALA A 152 -2.92 -19.36 -8.93
N ARG A 153 -2.25 -18.65 -9.84
CA ARG A 153 -2.74 -18.22 -11.16
C ARG A 153 -1.68 -18.44 -12.22
N VAL A 154 -2.14 -18.49 -13.47
CA VAL A 154 -1.31 -18.43 -14.67
C VAL A 154 -1.98 -17.45 -15.61
N ASP A 155 -1.28 -16.38 -16.00
CA ASP A 155 -1.77 -15.38 -16.95
C ASP A 155 -0.63 -14.88 -17.85
N ASP A 156 -1.00 -14.27 -18.97
CA ASP A 156 -0.11 -13.41 -19.75
C ASP A 156 0.06 -12.05 -19.05
N LEU A 157 1.28 -11.70 -18.66
CA LEU A 157 1.58 -10.52 -17.85
C LEU A 157 2.63 -9.62 -18.50
N GLN A 158 2.70 -8.38 -18.02
CA GLN A 158 3.78 -7.46 -18.37
C GLN A 158 4.82 -7.48 -17.27
N LYS A 159 6.03 -7.92 -17.59
CA LYS A 159 7.20 -7.83 -16.72
C LYS A 159 7.75 -6.40 -16.81
N ILE A 160 7.98 -5.79 -15.67
CA ILE A 160 8.48 -4.44 -15.52
C ILE A 160 9.78 -4.53 -14.75
N ASN A 161 10.88 -4.21 -15.41
CA ASN A 161 12.20 -4.12 -14.77
C ASN A 161 12.51 -2.64 -14.54
N LEU A 162 12.87 -2.27 -13.32
CA LEU A 162 13.28 -0.92 -12.99
C LEU A 162 14.51 -0.93 -12.08
N SER A 163 15.30 0.13 -12.17
CA SER A 163 16.47 0.34 -11.30
C SER A 163 16.57 1.79 -10.85
N PHE A 164 17.08 1.99 -9.65
CA PHE A 164 17.38 3.32 -9.10
C PHE A 164 18.55 3.23 -8.12
N GLN A 165 19.24 4.35 -7.92
CA GLN A 165 20.33 4.43 -6.97
C GLN A 165 19.81 4.82 -5.58
N ASP A 166 20.24 4.07 -4.57
CA ASP A 166 20.07 4.46 -3.18
C ASP A 166 21.24 5.32 -2.70
N ASN A 167 20.97 6.25 -1.78
CA ASN A 167 21.98 7.14 -1.22
C ASN A 167 22.83 6.45 -0.13
N GLY A 168 22.32 5.41 0.54
CA GLY A 168 23.04 4.60 1.52
C GLY A 168 23.43 5.32 2.82
N GLN A 169 22.90 6.53 3.06
CA GLN A 169 23.25 7.34 4.23
C GLN A 169 22.33 7.07 5.43
N ARG A 170 21.15 6.50 5.19
CA ARG A 170 20.11 6.24 6.19
C ARG A 170 19.32 5.00 5.76
N ALA A 171 18.64 4.37 6.72
CA ALA A 171 17.65 3.35 6.40
C ALA A 171 16.48 4.00 5.66
N ASP A 172 16.27 3.58 4.43
CA ASP A 172 15.22 4.11 3.56
C ASP A 172 14.09 3.09 3.34
N TYR A 173 12.86 3.62 3.29
CA TYR A 173 11.63 2.85 3.15
C TYR A 173 10.90 3.29 1.90
N TYR A 174 10.63 2.35 1.00
CA TYR A 174 10.10 2.64 -0.32
C TYR A 174 8.72 2.02 -0.53
N ARG A 175 8.02 2.58 -1.51
CA ARG A 175 6.85 1.98 -2.13
C ARG A 175 6.95 2.10 -3.63
N LEU A 176 6.67 1.01 -4.34
CA LEU A 176 6.43 1.04 -5.79
C LEU A 176 4.92 1.19 -6.04
N THR A 177 4.54 2.06 -6.95
CA THR A 177 3.18 2.09 -7.52
C THR A 177 3.24 2.19 -9.04
N LEU A 178 2.23 1.66 -9.69
CA LEU A 178 2.08 1.68 -11.14
C LEU A 178 0.76 2.36 -11.51
N ALA A 179 0.75 3.11 -12.61
CA ALA A 179 -0.47 3.66 -13.20
C ALA A 179 -0.47 3.41 -14.72
N GLY A 180 -1.60 2.96 -15.23
CA GLY A 180 -1.81 2.67 -16.64
C GLY A 180 -2.52 3.82 -17.34
N TYR A 181 -1.95 4.29 -18.43
CA TYR A 181 -2.45 5.40 -19.24
C TYR A 181 -2.77 4.91 -20.64
N GLN A 182 -4.05 4.68 -20.91
CA GLN A 182 -4.52 4.13 -22.18
C GLN A 182 -5.00 5.23 -23.11
N THR A 183 -4.50 5.18 -24.35
CA THR A 183 -5.00 5.98 -25.48
C THR A 183 -5.74 5.08 -26.46
N ILE A 184 -6.96 5.46 -26.81
CA ILE A 184 -7.77 4.77 -27.81
C ILE A 184 -8.05 5.72 -28.97
N MET A 185 -7.51 5.40 -30.14
CA MET A 185 -7.83 6.07 -31.39
C MET A 185 -8.94 5.30 -32.11
N ASN A 186 -10.05 5.96 -32.45
CA ASN A 186 -11.07 5.41 -33.33
C ASN A 186 -11.15 6.26 -34.60
N THR A 187 -11.18 5.61 -35.76
CA THR A 187 -11.35 6.29 -37.04
C THR A 187 -12.82 6.34 -37.44
N GLN A 188 -13.44 7.51 -37.32
CA GLN A 188 -14.86 7.70 -37.66
C GLN A 188 -15.04 8.49 -38.94
N PHE A 189 -16.08 8.18 -39.71
CA PHE A 189 -16.40 8.95 -40.92
C PHE A 189 -17.05 10.29 -40.54
N ASN A 190 -16.39 11.39 -40.87
CA ASN A 190 -16.94 12.72 -40.69
C ASN A 190 -17.81 13.09 -41.90
N TYR A 191 -19.13 13.16 -41.70
CA TYR A 191 -20.09 13.44 -42.77
C TYR A 191 -19.97 14.87 -43.34
N THR A 192 -19.50 15.83 -42.55
CA THR A 192 -19.30 17.22 -42.98
C THR A 192 -18.08 17.34 -43.89
N LEU A 193 -16.97 16.70 -43.50
CA LEU A 193 -15.70 16.74 -44.25
C LEU A 193 -15.59 15.64 -45.31
N ARG A 194 -16.56 14.73 -45.38
CA ARG A 194 -16.59 13.54 -46.25
C ARG A 194 -15.29 12.72 -46.23
N ARG A 195 -14.65 12.60 -45.07
CA ARG A 195 -13.43 11.81 -44.87
C ARG A 195 -13.40 11.16 -43.49
N LYS A 196 -12.61 10.10 -43.36
CA LYS A 196 -12.31 9.44 -42.08
C LYS A 196 -11.40 10.34 -41.24
N GLU A 197 -11.76 10.58 -39.98
CA GLU A 197 -11.00 11.39 -39.02
C GLU A 197 -10.70 10.57 -37.76
N PRO A 198 -9.48 10.68 -37.20
CA PRO A 198 -9.16 10.06 -35.93
C PRO A 198 -9.82 10.84 -34.77
N THR A 199 -10.42 10.09 -33.86
CA THR A 199 -10.92 10.58 -32.57
C THR A 199 -10.19 9.86 -31.46
N TYR A 200 -9.75 10.59 -30.44
CA TYR A 200 -8.98 10.04 -29.32
C TYR A 200 -9.81 10.00 -28.04
N ARG A 201 -9.70 8.90 -27.30
CA ARG A 201 -10.18 8.77 -25.93
C ARG A 201 -9.03 8.38 -25.02
N TYR A 202 -8.98 9.00 -23.85
CA TYR A 202 -7.90 8.85 -22.89
C TYR A 202 -8.46 8.28 -21.58
N PHE A 203 -7.87 7.20 -21.10
CA PHE A 203 -8.26 6.56 -19.85
C PHE A 203 -7.05 6.47 -18.93
N VAL A 204 -7.26 6.79 -17.66
CA VAL A 204 -6.26 6.57 -16.61
C VAL A 204 -6.84 5.53 -15.67
N SER A 205 -6.07 4.48 -15.45
CA SER A 205 -6.29 3.58 -14.33
C SER A 205 -5.18 3.80 -13.35
N ASP A 206 -5.52 4.34 -12.18
CA ASP A 206 -4.64 4.15 -11.03
C ASP A 206 -4.62 2.65 -10.77
N MET A 207 -3.51 2.02 -11.13
CA MET A 207 -3.32 0.61 -10.87
C MET A 207 -2.83 0.44 -9.43
N GLY A 208 -2.57 1.51 -8.67
CA GLY A 208 -2.10 1.46 -7.30
C GLY A 208 -0.90 0.53 -7.16
N SER A 209 -1.06 -0.50 -6.33
CA SER A 209 -0.12 -1.58 -6.13
C SER A 209 -0.52 -2.88 -6.85
N SER A 210 -1.31 -2.80 -7.93
CA SER A 210 -1.72 -3.94 -8.78
C SER A 210 -0.57 -4.53 -9.61
N TYR A 211 0.67 -4.36 -9.13
CA TYR A 211 1.76 -5.20 -9.55
C TYR A 211 1.75 -6.47 -8.69
N ILE A 212 2.05 -7.56 -9.36
CA ILE A 212 2.22 -8.88 -8.79
C ILE A 212 3.65 -8.92 -8.25
N ALA A 213 3.73 -8.67 -6.95
CA ALA A 213 4.94 -8.73 -6.14
C ALA A 213 5.36 -10.19 -5.91
N THR A 214 5.66 -10.95 -6.95
CA THR A 214 6.02 -12.36 -6.80
C THR A 214 7.43 -12.62 -7.32
N GLY A 215 8.28 -13.20 -6.47
CA GLY A 215 9.59 -13.72 -6.84
C GLY A 215 10.76 -12.75 -6.70
N ASP A 216 10.53 -11.43 -6.70
CA ASP A 216 11.61 -10.47 -6.53
C ASP A 216 12.06 -10.38 -5.06
N PRO A 217 13.33 -10.68 -4.74
CA PRO A 217 13.79 -10.75 -3.36
C PRO A 217 13.79 -9.38 -2.67
N ILE A 218 13.90 -8.27 -3.39
CA ILE A 218 13.88 -6.93 -2.77
C ILE A 218 12.44 -6.57 -2.40
N ILE A 219 11.51 -6.70 -3.34
CA ILE A 219 10.09 -6.45 -3.12
C ILE A 219 9.52 -7.39 -2.04
N MET A 220 10.05 -8.60 -1.92
CA MET A 220 9.67 -9.57 -0.90
C MET A 220 10.54 -9.55 0.35
N GLU A 221 11.48 -8.61 0.45
CA GLU A 221 12.38 -8.45 1.60
C GLU A 221 13.08 -9.76 2.02
N GLY A 222 13.57 -10.50 1.02
CA GLY A 222 14.27 -11.76 1.16
C GLY A 222 13.35 -12.96 1.38
N ARG A 223 12.03 -12.75 1.48
CA ARG A 223 11.07 -13.86 1.61
C ARG A 223 10.97 -14.60 0.29
N VAL A 224 11.16 -15.91 0.36
CA VAL A 224 11.01 -16.79 -0.79
C VAL A 224 9.52 -16.97 -1.07
N CYS A 225 8.97 -16.10 -1.91
CA CYS A 225 7.73 -16.38 -2.63
C CYS A 225 8.17 -16.99 -3.95
N THR A 226 8.15 -18.30 -4.10
CA THR A 226 8.49 -18.95 -5.37
C THR A 226 7.40 -18.67 -6.40
N PRO A 227 7.74 -18.00 -7.51
CA PRO A 227 7.26 -18.43 -8.81
C PRO A 227 8.47 -18.72 -9.69
N SER A 228 8.83 -19.98 -9.81
CA SER A 228 9.72 -20.41 -10.88
C SER A 228 8.86 -20.79 -12.08
N THR A 229 9.04 -20.09 -13.20
CA THR A 229 8.57 -20.57 -14.52
C THR A 229 9.11 -21.97 -14.84
N ASP A 230 10.17 -22.42 -14.16
CA ASP A 230 10.82 -23.71 -14.39
C ASP A 230 10.40 -24.82 -13.41
N MET A 231 9.60 -24.54 -12.38
CA MET A 231 9.03 -25.56 -11.49
C MET A 231 7.64 -25.13 -11.04
N GLY A 232 6.63 -25.74 -11.66
CA GLY A 232 5.22 -25.41 -11.45
C GLY A 232 4.73 -25.67 -10.03
N PHE A 233 4.82 -24.66 -9.16
CA PHE A 233 3.79 -24.31 -8.18
C PHE A 233 4.20 -23.02 -7.48
N ALA A 234 3.33 -22.01 -7.47
CA ALA A 234 3.45 -20.93 -6.50
C ALA A 234 2.91 -21.45 -5.17
N SER A 235 3.73 -21.48 -4.11
CA SER A 235 3.24 -21.93 -2.81
C SER A 235 2.19 -20.94 -2.31
N PRO A 236 0.93 -21.36 -2.11
CA PRO A 236 -0.14 -20.44 -1.76
C PRO A 236 0.10 -19.78 -0.39
N ASN A 237 0.93 -20.35 0.48
CA ASN A 237 1.05 -20.01 1.91
C ASN A 237 1.90 -18.76 2.23
N ASN A 238 2.02 -17.81 1.31
CA ASN A 238 2.82 -16.61 1.51
C ASN A 238 1.96 -15.35 1.37
N VAL A 239 2.11 -14.45 2.34
CA VAL A 239 1.51 -13.11 2.31
C VAL A 239 2.08 -12.33 1.13
N VAL A 240 1.22 -12.00 0.16
CA VAL A 240 1.60 -11.20 -1.00
C VAL A 240 1.85 -9.75 -0.57
N ASN A 241 2.89 -9.10 -1.10
CA ASN A 241 3.14 -7.68 -0.85
C ASN A 241 2.21 -6.80 -1.71
N GLN A 242 0.93 -6.79 -1.36
CA GLN A 242 -0.11 -6.00 -2.01
C GLN A 242 0.01 -4.50 -1.76
N MET A 243 0.71 -4.05 -0.70
CA MET A 243 0.92 -2.61 -0.46
C MET A 243 2.10 -2.05 -1.24
N GLY A 244 2.95 -2.93 -1.73
CA GLY A 244 4.11 -2.63 -2.55
C GLY A 244 5.25 -1.92 -1.82
N VAL A 245 5.35 -2.16 -0.52
CA VAL A 245 6.35 -1.51 0.35
C VAL A 245 7.55 -2.40 0.58
N PHE A 246 8.75 -1.83 0.56
CA PHE A 246 10.01 -2.54 0.78
C PHE A 246 11.04 -1.60 1.44
N ASN A 247 12.14 -2.14 1.93
CA ASN A 247 13.24 -1.36 2.51
C ASN A 247 14.55 -1.60 1.76
N ASP A 248 15.56 -0.83 2.12
CA ASP A 248 16.90 -0.87 1.55
C ASP A 248 17.81 -1.97 2.08
N LEU A 249 17.38 -2.82 3.03
CA LEU A 249 18.27 -3.76 3.73
C LEU A 249 19.05 -4.69 2.79
N LEU A 250 18.53 -4.98 1.61
CA LEU A 250 19.13 -5.90 0.64
C LEU A 250 20.07 -5.24 -0.38
N PHE A 251 20.10 -3.91 -0.48
CA PHE A 251 20.99 -3.18 -1.40
C PHE A 251 21.78 -2.06 -0.72
N ASN A 252 21.26 -1.43 0.34
CA ASN A 252 21.96 -0.56 1.31
C ASN A 252 23.02 0.35 0.67
N GLY A 253 22.57 1.38 -0.04
CA GLY A 253 23.41 2.33 -0.78
C GLY A 253 23.90 1.87 -2.15
N GLN A 254 23.55 0.66 -2.57
CA GLN A 254 23.82 0.15 -3.92
C GLN A 254 22.63 0.40 -4.85
N GLU A 255 22.84 0.16 -6.15
CA GLU A 255 21.77 0.20 -7.13
C GLU A 255 20.71 -0.86 -6.79
N CYS A 256 19.48 -0.40 -6.56
CA CYS A 256 18.32 -1.27 -6.44
C CYS A 256 17.85 -1.64 -7.85
N SER A 257 17.67 -2.94 -8.10
CA SER A 257 17.13 -3.45 -9.36
C SER A 257 16.01 -4.43 -9.05
N ILE A 258 14.78 -4.10 -9.45
CA ILE A 258 13.60 -4.92 -9.18
C ILE A 258 12.87 -5.31 -10.47
N SER A 259 12.30 -6.51 -10.45
CA SER A 259 11.49 -7.07 -11.52
C SER A 259 10.12 -7.45 -10.98
N VAL A 260 9.07 -6.73 -11.38
CA VAL A 260 7.69 -7.04 -10.99
C VAL A 260 6.86 -7.40 -12.19
N TYR A 261 5.76 -8.11 -11.98
CA TYR A 261 4.79 -8.38 -13.04
C TYR A 261 3.55 -7.52 -12.84
N SER A 262 2.80 -7.21 -13.88
CA SER A 262 1.50 -6.57 -13.73
C SER A 262 0.53 -7.04 -14.79
N LYS A 263 -0.71 -7.24 -14.36
CA LYS A 263 -1.85 -7.44 -15.25
C LYS A 263 -2.32 -6.07 -15.71
N LEU A 264 -1.88 -5.66 -16.90
CA LEU A 264 -2.33 -4.41 -17.49
C LEU A 264 -3.76 -4.60 -18.01
N TYR A 265 -4.75 -4.28 -17.17
CA TYR A 265 -6.16 -4.36 -17.54
C TYR A 265 -6.46 -3.41 -18.70
N LEU A 266 -6.83 -3.98 -19.83
CA LEU A 266 -7.24 -3.24 -21.01
C LEU A 266 -8.72 -2.92 -20.87
N PHE A 267 -9.06 -1.64 -20.75
CA PHE A 267 -10.48 -1.25 -20.61
C PHE A 267 -11.31 -1.64 -21.82
N ASN A 268 -10.67 -1.88 -22.98
CA ASN A 268 -11.35 -2.22 -24.22
C ASN A 268 -10.38 -2.90 -25.21
N ARG A 269 -10.09 -4.20 -25.08
CA ARG A 269 -9.82 -5.02 -26.28
C ARG A 269 -11.15 -5.23 -27.01
N MET A 270 -11.71 -4.16 -27.55
CA MET A 270 -12.86 -4.27 -28.43
C MET A 270 -12.35 -4.75 -29.78
N SER A 271 -13.00 -5.76 -30.32
CA SER A 271 -12.76 -6.40 -31.62
C SER A 271 -13.13 -5.51 -32.83
N ASP A 272 -13.11 -4.18 -32.65
CA ASP A 272 -13.36 -3.21 -33.72
C ASP A 272 -12.04 -2.92 -34.47
N PRO A 273 -11.92 -3.32 -35.75
CA PRO A 273 -10.70 -3.08 -36.52
C PRO A 273 -10.41 -1.59 -36.78
N ASP A 274 -11.40 -0.68 -36.63
CA ASP A 274 -11.20 0.77 -36.75
C ASP A 274 -10.72 1.40 -35.42
N MET A 275 -10.56 0.61 -34.36
CA MET A 275 -10.03 1.05 -33.06
C MET A 275 -8.58 0.59 -32.84
N LYS A 276 -7.68 1.55 -32.64
CA LYS A 276 -6.30 1.30 -32.22
C LYS A 276 -6.14 1.66 -30.75
N THR A 277 -5.45 0.81 -30.00
CA THR A 277 -5.14 1.07 -28.59
C THR A 277 -3.64 1.21 -28.40
N SER A 278 -3.27 2.12 -27.52
CA SER A 278 -1.91 2.32 -27.06
C SER A 278 -1.92 2.42 -25.53
N LEU A 279 -0.84 2.01 -24.89
CA LEU A 279 -0.69 2.02 -23.45
C LEU A 279 0.68 2.54 -23.06
N ASP A 280 0.67 3.54 -22.20
CA ASP A 280 1.81 4.00 -21.43
C ASP A 280 1.64 3.58 -19.97
N LEU A 281 2.75 3.38 -19.28
CA LEU A 281 2.81 3.04 -17.86
C LEU A 281 3.63 4.11 -17.14
N VAL A 282 3.19 4.56 -15.97
CA VAL A 282 4.01 5.35 -15.07
C VAL A 282 4.37 4.50 -13.86
N ALA A 283 5.67 4.28 -13.66
CA ALA A 283 6.19 3.70 -12.43
C ALA A 283 6.58 4.83 -11.48
N THR A 284 6.19 4.71 -10.21
CA THR A 284 6.52 5.68 -9.17
C THR A 284 7.20 4.97 -8.01
N ILE A 285 8.38 5.47 -7.62
CA ILE A 285 9.05 5.10 -6.37
C ILE A 285 8.84 6.24 -5.39
N SER A 286 8.17 5.92 -4.29
CA SER A 286 7.93 6.85 -3.18
C SER A 286 8.80 6.48 -2.00
N SER A 287 9.49 7.45 -1.42
CA SER A 287 10.24 7.30 -0.17
C SER A 287 9.35 7.73 0.99
N TYR A 288 9.23 6.91 2.03
CA TYR A 288 8.29 7.06 3.14
C TYR A 288 9.02 7.23 4.47
N THR A 289 8.40 7.94 5.41
CA THR A 289 8.75 7.85 6.84
C THR A 289 8.61 6.41 7.35
N SER A 290 9.42 6.01 8.32
CA SER A 290 9.37 4.66 8.90
C SER A 290 7.99 4.29 9.45
N ALA A 291 7.33 5.22 10.15
CA ALA A 291 5.98 5.03 10.69
C ALA A 291 4.99 4.65 9.58
N ALA A 292 5.03 5.37 8.45
CA ALA A 292 4.19 5.13 7.30
C ALA A 292 4.43 3.76 6.66
N TYR A 293 5.70 3.39 6.49
CA TYR A 293 6.10 2.09 5.97
C TYR A 293 5.60 0.94 6.87
N TYR A 294 5.85 1.01 8.18
CA TYR A 294 5.44 -0.05 9.12
C TYR A 294 3.92 -0.17 9.22
N TYR A 295 3.20 0.95 9.12
CA TYR A 295 1.75 0.91 9.04
C TYR A 295 1.26 0.21 7.78
N LEU A 296 1.81 0.55 6.61
CA LEU A 296 1.46 -0.13 5.35
C LEU A 296 1.81 -1.62 5.41
N LYS A 297 2.94 -1.99 6.03
CA LYS A 297 3.30 -3.39 6.26
C LYS A 297 2.28 -4.12 7.16
N ALA A 298 1.84 -3.49 8.24
CA ALA A 298 0.79 -4.03 9.11
C ALA A 298 -0.55 -4.15 8.37
N MET A 299 -0.90 -3.17 7.54
CA MET A 299 -2.09 -3.20 6.69
C MET A 299 -2.02 -4.30 5.63
N ASN A 300 -0.84 -4.56 5.07
CA ASN A 300 -0.63 -5.66 4.13
C ASN A 300 -0.98 -7.01 4.77
N LEU A 301 -0.45 -7.25 5.97
CA LEU A 301 -0.73 -8.48 6.71
C LEU A 301 -2.20 -8.57 7.16
N LYS A 302 -2.81 -7.46 7.57
CA LYS A 302 -4.24 -7.42 7.93
C LYS A 302 -5.17 -7.75 6.75
N LYS A 303 -4.77 -7.43 5.51
CA LYS A 303 -5.54 -7.73 4.30
C LYS A 303 -5.31 -9.12 3.74
N SER A 304 -4.29 -9.83 4.23
CA SER A 304 -3.98 -11.19 3.82
C SER A 304 -5.12 -12.16 4.17
N THR A 305 -5.32 -13.18 3.33
CA THR A 305 -6.26 -14.27 3.64
C THR A 305 -5.73 -15.15 4.78
N TYR A 306 -4.41 -15.17 5.00
CA TYR A 306 -3.75 -15.80 6.16
C TYR A 306 -3.85 -15.01 7.46
N TYR A 307 -4.56 -13.87 7.47
CA TYR A 307 -4.67 -13.05 8.68
C TYR A 307 -5.27 -13.84 9.86
N SER A 308 -6.28 -14.69 9.64
CA SER A 308 -6.87 -15.52 10.71
C SER A 308 -5.83 -16.43 11.34
N ASP A 309 -5.09 -17.16 10.51
CA ASP A 309 -4.09 -18.13 10.95
C ASP A 309 -2.96 -17.45 11.74
N TYR A 310 -2.55 -16.26 11.29
CA TYR A 310 -1.57 -15.44 11.99
C TYR A 310 -2.11 -14.88 13.31
N ASN A 311 -3.36 -14.40 13.32
CA ASN A 311 -4.04 -13.85 14.48
C ASN A 311 -4.25 -14.90 15.58
N ASP A 312 -4.57 -16.14 15.20
CA ASP A 312 -4.78 -17.24 16.16
C ASP A 312 -3.46 -17.67 16.84
N LEU A 313 -2.33 -17.52 16.14
CA LEU A 313 -1.00 -17.87 16.66
C LEU A 313 -0.32 -16.74 17.44
N THR A 314 -0.53 -15.48 17.04
CA THR A 314 0.25 -14.34 17.55
C THR A 314 -0.58 -13.24 18.20
N GLY A 315 -1.91 -13.38 18.16
CA GLY A 315 -2.86 -12.35 18.56
C GLY A 315 -3.07 -11.28 17.48
N PRO A 316 -3.95 -10.30 17.74
CA PRO A 316 -4.30 -9.27 16.77
C PRO A 316 -3.10 -8.38 16.43
N ILE A 317 -2.97 -8.04 15.14
CA ILE A 317 -1.97 -7.09 14.67
C ILE A 317 -2.21 -5.75 15.34
N LYS A 318 -1.22 -5.31 16.11
CA LYS A 318 -1.18 -3.96 16.66
C LYS A 318 -0.77 -2.99 15.55
N MET A 319 -1.68 -2.11 15.16
CA MET A 319 -1.37 -1.05 14.21
C MET A 319 -0.35 -0.09 14.81
N PRO A 320 0.77 0.19 14.12
CA PRO A 320 1.72 1.19 14.58
C PRO A 320 1.07 2.57 14.74
N SER A 321 1.50 3.31 15.75
CA SER A 321 1.08 4.70 15.98
C SER A 321 2.31 5.56 16.25
N ASN A 322 2.37 6.72 15.60
CA ASN A 322 3.36 7.77 15.88
C ASN A 322 2.73 8.99 16.56
N VAL A 323 1.45 8.89 16.95
CA VAL A 323 0.69 9.97 17.60
C VAL A 323 0.86 9.87 19.11
N LYS A 324 1.58 10.84 19.70
CA LYS A 324 1.75 10.97 21.16
C LYS A 324 0.53 11.67 21.77
N GLY A 325 0.03 11.20 22.91
CA GLY A 325 -1.19 11.76 23.54
C GLY A 325 -2.51 11.27 22.92
N GLY A 326 -2.43 10.40 21.92
CA GLY A 326 -3.57 9.85 21.19
C GLY A 326 -3.20 8.54 20.48
N THR A 327 -3.83 8.29 19.34
CA THR A 327 -3.55 7.14 18.46
C THR A 327 -3.64 7.54 16.98
N GLY A 328 -3.34 6.61 16.08
CA GLY A 328 -3.36 6.83 14.63
C GLY A 328 -1.98 7.01 14.02
N LEU A 329 -1.94 7.44 12.77
CA LEU A 329 -0.71 7.53 11.99
C LEU A 329 -0.71 8.78 11.11
N VAL A 330 0.30 9.62 11.24
CA VAL A 330 0.61 10.63 10.21
C VAL A 330 1.97 10.38 9.61
N GLY A 331 2.01 9.93 8.35
CA GLY A 331 3.22 9.61 7.62
C GLY A 331 3.53 10.62 6.52
N PHE A 332 4.81 10.84 6.18
CA PHE A 332 5.22 11.66 5.04
C PHE A 332 5.80 10.79 3.93
N TYR A 333 5.63 11.24 2.69
CA TYR A 333 6.30 10.65 1.54
C TYR A 333 6.66 11.68 0.46
N THR A 334 7.71 11.37 -0.28
CA THR A 334 8.17 12.07 -1.50
C THR A 334 8.21 11.06 -2.65
N SER A 335 8.05 11.51 -3.89
CA SER A 335 7.92 10.58 -5.03
C SER A 335 8.76 10.97 -6.23
N LYS A 336 9.27 9.96 -6.95
CA LYS A 336 9.80 10.09 -8.30
C LYS A 336 9.06 9.14 -9.23
N SER A 337 8.68 9.65 -10.39
CA SER A 337 7.94 8.91 -11.39
C SER A 337 8.67 8.92 -12.72
N ILE A 338 8.54 7.83 -13.48
CA ILE A 338 9.03 7.75 -14.86
C ILE A 338 7.97 7.09 -15.75
N PRO A 339 7.62 7.70 -16.88
CA PRO A 339 6.75 7.09 -17.88
C PRO A 339 7.54 6.12 -18.78
N VAL A 340 6.90 5.05 -19.22
CA VAL A 340 7.43 4.09 -20.19
C VAL A 340 6.34 3.66 -21.17
N HIS A 341 6.72 3.52 -22.43
CA HIS A 341 5.81 3.01 -23.44
C HIS A 341 5.65 1.51 -23.30
N VAL A 342 4.43 1.01 -23.32
CA VAL A 342 4.20 -0.44 -23.33
C VAL A 342 3.93 -0.92 -24.76
N TYR A 343 2.93 -0.36 -25.43
CA TYR A 343 2.59 -0.72 -26.81
C TYR A 343 1.72 0.33 -27.49
N GLY A 344 1.59 0.19 -28.81
CA GLY A 344 0.77 1.06 -29.65
C GLY A 344 1.62 2.11 -30.35
N THR A 345 0.96 3.05 -31.02
CA THR A 345 1.65 4.11 -31.77
C THR A 345 1.42 5.49 -31.17
N ASP A 346 0.33 5.65 -30.42
CA ASP A 346 -0.07 6.93 -29.83
C ASP A 346 0.39 7.00 -28.39
N ARG A 347 0.69 8.22 -27.91
CA ARG A 347 1.06 8.46 -26.51
C ARG A 347 -0.07 9.10 -25.74
N TYR A 348 -0.09 8.89 -24.44
CA TYR A 348 -0.93 9.68 -23.56
C TYR A 348 -0.40 11.14 -23.52
N PRO A 349 -1.26 12.16 -23.71
CA PRO A 349 -0.83 13.56 -23.74
C PRO A 349 -0.17 13.98 -22.43
N HIS A 350 0.85 14.85 -22.52
CA HIS A 350 1.58 15.44 -21.39
C HIS A 350 2.33 14.47 -20.45
N LEU A 351 2.32 13.17 -20.75
CA LEU A 351 2.93 12.16 -19.87
C LEU A 351 4.47 12.20 -19.90
N TYR A 352 5.03 12.64 -21.02
CA TYR A 352 6.48 12.67 -21.30
C TYR A 352 7.04 14.10 -21.36
N GLU A 353 6.27 15.08 -20.89
CA GLU A 353 6.65 16.51 -20.87
C GLU A 353 7.44 16.91 -19.62
#